data_AF-X1HSX7-F1
#
_entry.id   AF-X1HSX7-F1
#
_cell.length_a   1.000
_cell.length_b   1.000
_cell.length_c   1.000
_cell.angle_alpha   90.00
_cell.angle_beta   90.00
_cell.angle_gamma   90.00
#
_symmetry.space_group_name_H-M   'P 1'
#
loop_
_entity.id
_entity.type
_entity.pdbx_description
1 polymer ?
#
loop_
_entity_poly.entity_id
_entity_poly.type
_entity_poly.pdbx_seq_one_letter_code
_entity_poly.pdbx_strand_id
1 'polypeptide(L)'
;FIAHMDTSPAASGKNVKYIIHEKYDGSTITFPKDEKLTITIKDSPELTKMIGLDIITASGDTLLGADDKAGIAEIMAALTAWKKYSELKHGPITVCFTPDEEIGEGTEKIDMERLNQLKCAYTMDGGEMGELDGIFLELLVSLRYQNIYLLFCTTFLHFYEYQKVI
;
A
#
# COMPACT_ATOMS: atom_id res chain seq x y z
N PHE A 1 5.89 -2.40 -13.35
CA PHE A 1 5.31 -2.01 -12.04
C PHE A 1 6.13 -0.88 -11.47
N ILE A 2 5.47 0.14 -10.94
CA ILE A 2 6.07 1.32 -10.34
C ILE A 2 5.52 1.42 -8.92
N ALA A 3 6.37 1.80 -7.96
CA ALA A 3 5.97 2.14 -6.60
C ALA A 3 6.93 3.21 -6.06
N HIS A 4 6.52 4.02 -5.09
CA HIS A 4 7.37 5.07 -4.53
C HIS A 4 7.97 4.70 -3.18
N MET A 5 9.14 5.27 -2.89
CA MET A 5 9.99 4.88 -1.75
C MET A 5 9.80 5.77 -0.52
N ASP A 6 9.29 6.98 -0.73
CA ASP A 6 9.07 7.98 0.29
C ASP A 6 7.74 7.77 1.03
N THR A 7 7.44 8.68 1.95
CA THR A 7 6.20 8.71 2.71
C THR A 7 5.86 10.16 2.97
N SER A 8 4.57 10.49 3.00
CA SER A 8 4.09 11.85 3.14
C SER A 8 4.79 12.67 4.23
N PRO A 9 5.13 13.95 3.96
CA PRO A 9 5.66 14.85 4.98
C PRO A 9 4.61 15.29 6.01
N ALA A 10 3.33 14.94 5.82
CA ALA A 10 2.22 15.33 6.69
C ALA A 10 2.36 14.80 8.13
N ALA A 11 3.03 13.66 8.33
CA ALA A 11 3.43 13.20 9.65
C ALA A 11 4.70 12.34 9.60
N SER A 12 5.27 12.05 10.77
CA SER A 12 6.56 11.35 10.81
C SER A 12 6.44 9.90 10.34
N GLY A 13 7.24 9.51 9.34
CA GLY A 13 7.50 8.11 8.98
C GLY A 13 8.69 7.47 9.70
N LYS A 14 9.24 8.12 10.73
CA LYS A 14 10.46 7.66 11.42
C LYS A 14 10.13 6.72 12.57
N ASN A 15 10.84 5.60 12.66
CA ASN A 15 10.74 4.63 13.76
C ASN A 15 9.31 4.06 13.97
N VAL A 16 8.56 3.89 12.87
CA VAL A 16 7.20 3.34 12.87
C VAL A 16 7.10 2.07 13.72
N LYS A 17 6.09 2.02 14.58
CA LYS A 17 5.70 0.81 15.32
C LYS A 17 4.36 0.34 14.79
N TYR A 18 4.37 -0.81 14.12
CA TYR A 18 3.16 -1.41 13.58
C TYR A 18 2.45 -2.25 14.64
N ILE A 19 1.14 -2.37 14.49
CA ILE A 19 0.25 -3.20 15.30
C ILE A 19 -0.60 -4.02 14.33
N ILE A 20 -0.70 -5.33 14.57
CA ILE A 20 -1.54 -6.22 13.78
C ILE A 20 -2.81 -6.50 14.59
N HIS A 21 -3.95 -6.19 13.98
CA HIS A 21 -5.29 -6.53 14.48
C HIS A 21 -5.74 -7.76 13.70
N GLU A 22 -5.47 -8.95 14.24
CA GLU A 22 -5.80 -10.21 13.58
C GLU A 22 -7.31 -10.42 13.52
N LYS A 23 -7.81 -10.87 12.36
CA LYS A 23 -9.24 -11.20 12.14
C LYS A 23 -10.17 -10.12 12.69
N TYR A 24 -9.94 -8.89 12.26
CA TYR A 24 -10.69 -7.71 12.69
C TYR A 24 -12.20 -7.97 12.72
N ASP A 25 -12.84 -7.71 13.85
CA ASP A 25 -14.23 -8.09 14.12
C ASP A 25 -15.23 -6.94 13.93
N GLY A 26 -14.74 -5.78 13.48
CA GLY A 26 -15.53 -4.56 13.36
C GLY A 26 -15.53 -3.68 14.62
N SER A 27 -14.77 -4.05 15.65
CA SER A 27 -14.60 -3.23 16.86
C SER A 27 -13.83 -1.92 16.58
N THR A 28 -13.91 -0.96 17.50
CA THR A 28 -13.14 0.28 17.37
C THR A 28 -11.65 0.02 17.51
N ILE A 29 -10.86 0.48 16.53
CA ILE A 29 -9.40 0.42 16.58
C ILE A 29 -8.89 1.59 17.43
N THR A 30 -8.03 1.29 18.39
CA THR A 30 -7.42 2.27 19.31
C THR A 30 -5.90 2.27 19.19
N PHE A 31 -5.25 3.36 19.59
CA PHE A 31 -3.83 3.59 19.35
C PHE A 31 -3.07 3.79 20.67
N PRO A 32 -2.07 2.96 20.98
CA PRO A 32 -1.39 3.01 22.29
C PRO A 32 -0.55 4.27 22.53
N LYS A 33 -0.17 5.01 21.48
CA LYS A 33 0.57 6.28 21.60
C LYS A 33 -0.33 7.52 21.52
N ASP A 34 -1.62 7.35 21.26
CA ASP A 34 -2.58 8.45 21.17
C ASP A 34 -3.98 7.93 21.54
N GLU A 35 -4.32 7.92 22.83
CA GLU A 35 -5.59 7.38 23.35
C GLU A 35 -6.84 8.11 22.83
N LYS A 36 -6.68 9.31 22.27
CA LYS A 36 -7.77 10.08 21.66
C LYS A 36 -8.01 9.68 20.21
N LEU A 37 -7.02 9.06 19.57
CA LEU A 37 -7.13 8.57 18.22
C LEU A 37 -7.86 7.23 18.25
N THR A 38 -8.96 7.16 17.51
CA THR A 38 -9.73 5.94 17.32
C THR A 38 -10.22 5.87 15.90
N ILE A 39 -10.24 4.67 15.30
CA ILE A 39 -10.90 4.42 14.02
C ILE A 39 -12.16 3.60 14.28
N THR A 40 -13.31 4.14 13.88
CA THR A 40 -14.60 3.46 14.01
C THR A 40 -15.20 3.19 12.63
N ILE A 41 -16.06 2.17 12.52
CA ILE A 41 -16.85 1.92 11.28
C ILE A 41 -17.73 3.12 10.93
N LYS A 42 -18.17 3.91 11.92
CA LYS A 42 -18.98 5.10 11.67
C LYS A 42 -18.18 6.16 10.90
N ASP A 43 -16.94 6.37 11.30
CA ASP A 43 -16.05 7.38 10.71
C ASP A 43 -15.30 6.85 9.47
N SER A 44 -15.21 5.53 9.33
CA SER A 44 -14.68 4.84 8.15
C SER A 44 -15.52 3.61 7.82
N PRO A 45 -16.63 3.79 7.08
CA PRO A 45 -17.54 2.71 6.70
C PRO A 45 -16.86 1.56 5.96
N GLU A 46 -15.77 1.86 5.24
CA GLU A 46 -14.95 0.90 4.51
C GLU A 46 -14.39 -0.22 5.40
N LEU A 47 -14.20 0.01 6.71
CA LEU A 47 -13.76 -1.01 7.65
C LEU A 47 -14.72 -2.20 7.74
N THR A 48 -15.98 -2.01 7.37
CA THR A 48 -16.96 -3.11 7.28
C THR A 48 -16.49 -4.18 6.27
N LYS A 49 -15.85 -3.76 5.16
CA LYS A 49 -15.31 -4.67 4.15
C LYS A 49 -14.09 -5.46 4.67
N MET A 50 -13.48 -5.01 5.76
CA MET A 50 -12.27 -5.60 6.34
C MET A 50 -12.54 -6.61 7.46
N ILE A 51 -13.81 -6.85 7.82
CA ILE A 51 -14.18 -7.80 8.86
C ILE A 51 -13.71 -9.21 8.48
N GLY A 52 -12.98 -9.86 9.38
CA GLY A 52 -12.38 -11.18 9.20
C GLY A 52 -10.99 -11.16 8.57
N LEU A 53 -10.50 -9.99 8.13
CA LEU A 53 -9.12 -9.80 7.64
C LEU A 53 -8.21 -9.30 8.75
N ASP A 54 -6.89 -9.42 8.54
CA ASP A 54 -5.91 -8.80 9.41
C ASP A 54 -5.69 -7.35 8.99
N ILE A 55 -5.72 -6.41 9.94
CA ILE A 55 -5.45 -4.98 9.69
C ILE A 55 -4.13 -4.61 10.34
N ILE A 56 -3.32 -3.82 9.65
CA ILE A 56 -2.07 -3.28 10.19
C ILE A 56 -2.22 -1.77 10.38
N THR A 57 -1.91 -1.27 11.57
CA THR A 57 -1.91 0.17 11.89
C THR A 57 -0.57 0.60 12.46
N ALA A 58 -0.29 1.91 12.45
CA ALA A 58 0.77 2.48 13.26
C ALA A 58 0.36 2.56 14.74
N SER A 59 1.29 2.94 15.62
CA SER A 59 1.04 3.11 17.06
C SER A 59 0.29 4.38 17.43
N GLY A 60 0.13 5.32 16.49
CA GLY A 60 -0.65 6.57 16.65
C GLY A 60 0.20 7.86 16.63
N ASP A 61 1.52 7.76 16.73
CA ASP A 61 2.49 8.85 16.74
C ASP A 61 3.29 9.00 15.44
N THR A 62 3.07 8.11 14.47
CA THR A 62 3.71 8.08 13.16
C THR A 62 2.67 7.74 12.08
N LEU A 63 3.01 7.99 10.82
CA LEU A 63 2.37 7.30 9.70
C LEU A 63 2.74 5.81 9.74
N LEU A 64 1.92 4.96 9.10
CA LEU A 64 2.34 3.59 8.83
C LEU A 64 3.29 3.54 7.63
N GLY A 65 3.03 4.39 6.62
CA GLY A 65 3.71 4.35 5.32
C GLY A 65 3.26 3.15 4.49
N ALA A 66 1.98 2.77 4.58
CA ALA A 66 1.39 1.77 3.67
C ALA A 66 1.46 2.30 2.24
N ASP A 67 1.07 3.55 2.06
CA ASP A 67 1.43 4.39 0.91
C ASP A 67 2.93 4.72 0.97
N ASP A 68 3.79 4.20 0.08
CA ASP A 68 3.56 3.12 -0.91
C ASP A 68 4.45 1.87 -0.65
N LYS A 69 4.80 1.65 0.63
CA LYS A 69 5.57 0.43 1.00
C LYS A 69 4.74 -0.84 0.85
N ALA A 70 3.42 -0.72 0.83
CA ALA A 70 2.48 -1.76 0.42
C ALA A 70 2.74 -2.20 -1.02
N GLY A 71 2.71 -1.27 -1.98
CA GLY A 71 2.97 -1.55 -3.39
C GLY A 71 4.36 -2.14 -3.60
N ILE A 72 5.38 -1.62 -2.90
CA ILE A 72 6.73 -2.21 -2.91
C ILE A 72 6.68 -3.68 -2.45
N ALA A 73 6.04 -3.96 -1.30
CA ALA A 73 5.97 -5.31 -0.75
C ALA A 73 5.23 -6.28 -1.70
N GLU A 74 4.16 -5.83 -2.33
CA GLU A 74 3.39 -6.60 -3.30
C GLU A 74 4.19 -6.92 -4.57
N ILE A 75 4.90 -5.93 -5.13
CA ILE A 75 5.80 -6.13 -6.27
C ILE A 75 6.87 -7.16 -5.92
N MET A 76 7.51 -7.03 -4.76
CA MET A 76 8.57 -7.94 -4.33
C MET A 76 8.05 -9.36 -4.04
N ALA A 77 6.84 -9.48 -3.51
CA ALA A 77 6.16 -10.76 -3.33
C ALA A 77 5.87 -11.43 -4.69
N ALA A 78 5.42 -10.67 -5.70
CA ALA A 78 5.17 -11.17 -7.04
C ALA A 78 6.44 -11.66 -7.74
N LEU A 79 7.51 -10.88 -7.67
CA LEU A 79 8.83 -11.29 -8.16
C LEU A 79 9.30 -12.59 -7.51
N THR A 80 9.10 -12.71 -6.20
CA THR A 80 9.45 -13.93 -5.44
C THR A 80 8.60 -15.13 -5.89
N ALA A 81 7.30 -14.93 -6.10
CA ALA A 81 6.40 -15.97 -6.56
C ALA A 81 6.75 -16.46 -7.97
N TRP A 82 6.99 -15.58 -8.94
CA TRP A 82 7.42 -15.96 -10.29
C TRP A 82 8.74 -16.70 -10.30
N LYS A 83 9.68 -16.30 -9.44
CA LYS A 83 10.96 -17.02 -9.30
C LYS A 83 10.77 -18.42 -8.70
N LYS A 84 9.83 -18.58 -7.76
CA LYS A 84 9.59 -19.84 -7.06
C LYS A 84 8.75 -20.83 -7.87
N TYR A 85 7.75 -20.34 -8.60
CA TYR A 85 6.74 -21.14 -9.30
C TYR A 85 6.90 -20.99 -10.81
N SER A 86 7.77 -21.82 -11.40
CA SER A 86 8.12 -21.80 -12.84
C SER A 86 6.95 -22.08 -13.80
N GLU A 87 5.84 -22.60 -13.28
CA GLU A 87 4.56 -22.77 -13.96
C GLU A 87 3.86 -21.42 -14.24
N LEU A 88 4.13 -20.38 -13.45
CA LEU A 88 3.62 -19.05 -13.66
C LEU A 88 4.37 -18.40 -14.83
N LYS A 89 3.78 -18.44 -16.03
CA LYS A 89 4.36 -17.82 -17.22
C LYS A 89 4.18 -16.31 -17.18
N HIS A 90 5.24 -15.59 -17.52
CA HIS A 90 5.22 -14.14 -17.68
C HIS A 90 6.19 -13.70 -18.78
N GLY A 91 5.91 -12.54 -19.37
CA GLY A 91 6.86 -11.86 -20.25
C GLY A 91 7.95 -11.13 -19.47
N PRO A 92 8.79 -10.31 -20.14
CA PRO A 92 9.71 -9.41 -19.45
C PRO A 92 8.95 -8.48 -18.50
N ILE A 93 9.44 -8.35 -17.27
CA ILE A 93 8.87 -7.46 -16.26
C ILE A 93 9.93 -6.44 -15.89
N THR A 94 9.55 -5.17 -15.94
CA THR A 94 10.36 -4.06 -15.47
C THR A 94 9.73 -3.48 -14.20
N VAL A 95 10.57 -3.25 -13.19
CA VAL A 95 10.19 -2.65 -11.92
C VAL A 95 10.98 -1.36 -11.75
N CYS A 96 10.29 -0.30 -11.33
CA CYS A 96 10.88 1.00 -11.04
C CYS A 96 10.41 1.44 -9.65
N PHE A 97 11.35 1.84 -8.80
CA PHE A 97 11.04 2.47 -7.53
C PHE A 97 11.47 3.93 -7.59
N THR A 98 10.53 4.85 -7.42
CA THR A 98 10.75 6.29 -7.53
C THR A 98 10.96 6.92 -6.16
N PRO A 99 11.87 7.89 -6.01
CA PRO A 99 11.92 8.75 -4.83
C PRO A 99 10.93 9.92 -4.97
N ASP A 100 10.66 10.64 -3.89
CA ASP A 100 10.09 11.99 -3.88
C ASP A 100 8.74 12.13 -4.62
N GLU A 101 7.89 11.10 -4.60
CA GLU A 101 6.54 11.15 -5.17
C GLU A 101 5.66 12.12 -4.38
N GLU A 102 5.75 12.09 -3.05
CA GLU A 102 4.87 12.82 -2.12
C GLU A 102 5.08 14.34 -2.16
N ILE A 103 6.15 14.78 -2.83
CA ILE A 103 6.45 16.19 -3.10
C ILE A 103 6.32 16.55 -4.59
N GLY A 104 5.82 15.63 -5.41
CA GLY A 104 5.53 15.80 -6.84
C GLY A 104 6.74 15.66 -7.78
N GLU A 105 7.88 15.18 -7.28
CA GLU A 105 9.13 15.10 -8.05
C GLU A 105 9.45 13.68 -8.57
N GLY A 106 8.65 12.67 -8.22
CA GLY A 106 9.00 11.27 -8.48
C GLY A 106 9.09 10.85 -9.94
N THR A 107 8.56 11.65 -10.86
CA THR A 107 8.67 11.37 -12.31
C THR A 107 9.76 12.17 -13.02
N GLU A 108 10.32 13.20 -12.39
CA GLU A 108 11.19 14.18 -13.07
C GLU A 108 12.46 13.57 -13.68
N LYS A 109 12.99 12.52 -13.04
CA LYS A 109 14.26 11.89 -13.39
C LYS A 109 14.10 10.46 -13.92
N ILE A 110 12.89 10.09 -14.33
CA ILE A 110 12.66 8.77 -14.94
C ILE A 110 13.33 8.74 -16.32
N ASP A 111 14.30 7.84 -16.44
CA ASP A 111 14.99 7.57 -17.70
C ASP A 111 14.27 6.43 -18.45
N MET A 112 13.50 6.82 -19.48
CA MET A 112 12.73 5.87 -20.29
C MET A 112 13.59 4.94 -21.14
N GLU A 113 14.84 5.31 -21.44
CA GLU A 113 15.78 4.40 -22.12
C GLU A 113 16.18 3.25 -21.19
N ARG A 114 16.44 3.56 -19.91
CA ARG A 114 16.72 2.54 -18.88
C ARG A 114 15.52 1.66 -18.57
N LEU A 115 14.31 2.14 -18.83
CA LEU A 115 13.10 1.35 -18.73
C LEU A 115 12.78 0.57 -20.01
N ASN A 116 13.67 0.50 -21.01
CA ASN A 116 13.44 -0.21 -22.28
C ASN A 116 12.21 0.30 -23.06
N GLN A 117 11.86 1.58 -22.93
CA GLN A 117 10.74 2.20 -23.67
C GLN A 117 9.42 1.44 -23.51
N LEU A 118 9.04 1.17 -22.25
CA LEU A 118 7.78 0.48 -21.93
C LEU A 118 6.58 1.16 -22.60
N LYS A 119 5.66 0.33 -23.11
CA LYS A 119 4.40 0.80 -23.70
C LYS A 119 3.34 1.14 -22.67
N CYS A 120 3.43 0.50 -21.50
CA CYS A 120 2.55 0.74 -20.36
C CYS A 120 3.28 0.39 -19.06
N ALA A 121 2.79 0.97 -17.96
CA ALA A 121 3.19 0.64 -16.61
C ALA A 121 1.98 0.80 -15.69
N TYR A 122 2.02 0.11 -14.55
CA TYR A 122 1.04 0.25 -13.48
C TYR A 122 1.79 0.73 -12.24
N THR A 123 1.29 1.80 -11.63
CA THR A 123 1.64 2.19 -10.27
C THR A 123 0.88 1.27 -9.31
N MET A 124 1.58 0.73 -8.31
CA MET A 124 0.99 -0.10 -7.26
C MET A 124 0.62 0.74 -6.04
N ASP A 125 0.10 1.93 -6.31
CA ASP A 125 -0.11 3.03 -5.36
C ASP A 125 -1.61 3.33 -5.20
N GLY A 126 -2.44 2.32 -5.47
CA GLY A 126 -3.89 2.39 -5.37
C GLY A 126 -4.34 2.08 -3.96
N GLY A 127 -5.53 2.56 -3.62
CA GLY A 127 -6.12 2.46 -2.31
C GLY A 127 -6.91 1.18 -2.08
N GLU A 128 -8.15 1.16 -2.59
CA GLU A 128 -9.12 0.11 -2.28
C GLU A 128 -8.80 -1.21 -2.98
N MET A 129 -9.23 -2.32 -2.38
CA MET A 129 -9.15 -3.62 -3.05
C MET A 129 -9.94 -3.60 -4.36
N GLY A 130 -9.23 -3.80 -5.47
CA GLY A 130 -9.82 -3.78 -6.81
C GLY A 130 -9.97 -2.39 -7.41
N GLU A 131 -9.40 -1.36 -6.78
CA GLU A 131 -9.31 -0.02 -7.35
C GLU A 131 -8.45 -0.02 -8.61
N LEU A 132 -8.89 0.78 -9.60
CA LEU A 132 -8.17 1.01 -10.84
C LEU A 132 -8.45 2.43 -11.29
N ASP A 133 -7.45 3.30 -11.14
CA ASP A 133 -7.51 4.67 -11.60
C ASP A 133 -6.70 4.85 -12.90
N GLY A 134 -7.40 5.15 -13.99
CA GLY A 134 -6.82 5.42 -15.31
C GLY A 134 -7.21 4.43 -16.41
N ILE A 135 -7.32 4.95 -17.63
CA ILE A 135 -7.75 4.23 -18.84
C ILE A 135 -6.56 3.40 -19.36
N PHE A 136 -6.51 2.08 -19.08
CA PHE A 136 -6.13 0.95 -19.99
C PHE A 136 -5.68 -0.32 -19.23
N LEU A 137 -6.52 -1.36 -19.35
CA LEU A 137 -6.40 -2.83 -19.18
C LEU A 137 -5.61 -3.46 -18.00
N GLU A 138 -6.16 -4.55 -17.46
CA GLU A 138 -5.92 -5.18 -16.15
C GLU A 138 -4.79 -6.23 -16.06
N LEU A 139 -4.24 -6.42 -14.84
CA LEU A 139 -3.80 -7.73 -14.35
C LEU A 139 -3.99 -7.82 -12.81
N LEU A 140 -4.96 -8.61 -12.36
CA LEU A 140 -5.17 -8.94 -10.94
C LEU A 140 -4.18 -10.04 -10.51
N VAL A 141 -3.28 -9.75 -9.56
CA VAL A 141 -2.37 -10.73 -8.97
C VAL A 141 -2.67 -10.88 -7.48
N SER A 142 -3.44 -11.92 -7.12
CA SER A 142 -3.62 -12.33 -5.73
C SER A 142 -2.51 -13.29 -5.32
N LEU A 143 -1.65 -12.90 -4.37
CA LEU A 143 -0.60 -13.76 -3.84
C LEU A 143 -0.89 -14.14 -2.39
N ARG A 144 -0.90 -15.45 -2.15
CA ARG A 144 -1.04 -16.03 -0.82
C ARG A 144 0.32 -16.53 -0.35
N TYR A 145 0.91 -15.88 0.66
CA TYR A 145 2.15 -16.33 1.30
C TYR A 145 1.92 -16.54 2.80
N GLN A 146 2.17 -17.76 3.28
CA GLN A 146 2.18 -18.13 4.72
C GLN A 146 0.95 -17.71 5.54
N ASN A 147 -0.27 -17.91 5.01
CA ASN A 147 -1.54 -17.55 5.69
C ASN A 147 -1.72 -16.05 6.00
N ILE A 148 -0.85 -15.18 5.48
CA ILE A 148 -1.04 -13.74 5.52
C ILE A 148 -1.71 -13.37 4.20
N TYR A 149 -2.92 -12.82 4.29
CA TYR A 149 -3.48 -12.05 3.19
C TYR A 149 -2.68 -10.75 3.16
N LEU A 150 -1.71 -10.62 2.24
CA LEU A 150 -1.16 -9.31 1.92
C LEU A 150 -2.24 -8.59 1.10
N LEU A 151 -3.17 -7.98 1.82
CA LEU A 151 -4.14 -7.06 1.29
C LEU A 151 -3.84 -5.71 1.93
N PHE A 152 -2.82 -5.02 1.41
CA PHE A 152 -2.51 -3.68 1.88
C PHE A 152 -3.35 -2.69 1.08
N CYS A 153 -4.54 -2.42 1.57
CA CYS A 153 -5.33 -1.28 1.12
C CYS A 153 -4.63 0.01 1.60
N THR A 154 -4.03 0.79 0.68
CA THR A 154 -3.30 2.02 1.06
C THR A 154 -4.26 3.12 1.55
N THR A 155 -5.55 3.07 1.21
CA THR A 155 -6.55 4.10 1.59
C THR A 155 -6.82 4.17 3.09
N PHE A 156 -6.69 3.06 3.84
CA PHE A 156 -7.14 3.05 5.24
C PHE A 156 -6.33 3.94 6.16
N LEU A 157 -5.07 4.24 5.81
CA LEU A 157 -4.26 5.20 6.56
C LEU A 157 -4.35 6.61 5.99
N HIS A 158 -4.41 6.76 4.67
CA HIS A 158 -4.47 8.07 4.03
C HIS A 158 -5.70 8.89 4.49
N PHE A 159 -6.86 8.25 4.69
CA PHE A 159 -8.09 8.94 5.14
C PHE A 159 -8.04 9.44 6.60
N TYR A 160 -7.33 8.74 7.48
CA TYR A 160 -7.15 9.19 8.88
C TYR A 160 -6.01 10.19 9.05
N GLU A 161 -5.03 10.17 8.15
CA GLU A 161 -3.96 11.15 8.09
C GLU A 161 -4.51 12.54 7.73
N TYR A 162 -5.48 12.62 6.82
CA TYR A 162 -6.13 13.89 6.45
C TYR A 162 -7.10 14.46 7.50
N GLN A 163 -7.72 13.61 8.35
CA GLN A 163 -8.59 14.12 9.44
C GLN A 163 -7.82 14.87 10.54
N LYS A 164 -6.48 14.80 10.59
CA LYS A 164 -5.67 15.64 11.50
C LYS A 164 -5.36 17.03 10.91
N VAL A 165 -5.66 17.29 9.65
CA VAL A 165 -5.24 18.51 8.92
C VAL A 165 -6.42 19.44 8.53
N ILE A 166 -7.66 19.09 8.88
CA ILE A 166 -8.85 19.95 8.67
C ILE A 166 -9.58 20.21 9.99
#